data_AF-X1IB56-F1
#
_entry.id   AF-X1IB56-F1
#
_cell.length_a   1.000
_cell.length_b   1.000
_cell.length_c   1.000
_cell.angle_alpha   90.00
_cell.angle_beta   90.00
_cell.angle_gamma   90.00
#
_symmetry.space_group_name_H-M   'P 1'
#
loop_
_entity.id
_entity.type
_entity.pdbx_description
1 polymer ?
#
loop_
_entity_poly.entity_id
_entity_poly.type
_entity_poly.pdbx_seq_one_letter_code
_entity_poly.pdbx_strand_id
1 'polypeptide(L)'
;ELVRIVDNIARDKNIDRESVFVDLEEAMVSAVRKHFGESESEIVVNIDRATGQVNAFKDNEAIDISQLGRIPAQTAKQVMIQKIRADERDSIYAEFVQRKGEIISGSVVRYEGGTLIVNLSHRTEGFMPKGEQIMGQTHRPSERLRCLILDVKESSNQVKIILSRTHPNFIRRLFELEVPEIAEKIIEIRVLAREAGYRTKVAVASLDEKVDPVGACVGVRGSRIKNIVDELGGEKIDIVRWNESSQVLVANALMPAKV
;
A
#
# COMPACT_ATOMS: atom_id res chain seq x y z
N GLU A 1 -21.63 -25.21 -20.72
CA GLU A 1 -20.77 -24.03 -20.98
C GLU A 1 -20.31 -23.34 -19.68
N LEU A 2 -21.23 -23.09 -18.74
CA LEU A 2 -20.93 -22.53 -17.41
C LEU A 2 -19.83 -23.29 -16.65
N VAL A 3 -19.92 -24.62 -16.58
CA VAL A 3 -18.90 -25.46 -15.91
C VAL A 3 -17.50 -25.21 -16.46
N ARG A 4 -17.36 -25.14 -17.79
CA ARG A 4 -16.07 -24.87 -18.44
C ARG A 4 -15.53 -23.48 -18.09
N ILE A 5 -16.41 -22.49 -17.93
CA ILE A 5 -16.02 -21.14 -17.49
C ILE A 5 -15.50 -21.21 -16.04
N VAL A 6 -16.23 -21.87 -15.14
CA VAL A 6 -15.81 -22.08 -13.75
C VAL A 6 -14.49 -22.84 -13.64
N ASP A 7 -14.30 -23.91 -14.40
CA ASP A 7 -13.07 -24.70 -14.39
C ASP A 7 -11.87 -23.90 -14.87
N ASN A 8 -12.03 -23.08 -15.92
CA ASN A 8 -10.99 -22.18 -16.38
C ASN A 8 -10.65 -21.13 -15.31
N ILE A 9 -11.65 -20.61 -14.59
CA ILE A 9 -11.46 -19.64 -13.49
C ILE A 9 -10.65 -20.25 -12.36
N ALA A 10 -11.09 -21.40 -11.86
CA ALA A 10 -10.43 -22.11 -10.76
C ALA A 10 -8.97 -22.41 -11.10
N ARG A 11 -8.70 -22.81 -12.34
CA ARG A 11 -7.35 -23.17 -12.80
C ARG A 11 -6.43 -21.96 -13.02
N ASP A 12 -6.89 -20.93 -13.72
CA ASP A 12 -6.04 -19.76 -14.07
C ASP A 12 -5.63 -18.94 -12.83
N LYS A 13 -6.42 -19.02 -11.76
CA LYS A 13 -6.27 -18.18 -10.58
C LYS A 13 -6.02 -18.95 -9.29
N ASN A 14 -5.93 -20.29 -9.37
CA ASN A 14 -5.71 -21.16 -8.23
C ASN A 14 -6.76 -20.94 -7.12
N ILE A 15 -8.02 -20.80 -7.53
CA ILE A 15 -9.17 -20.57 -6.65
C ILE A 15 -9.92 -21.90 -6.49
N ASP A 16 -10.44 -22.16 -5.31
CA ASP A 16 -11.30 -23.31 -5.09
C ASP A 16 -12.55 -23.28 -5.98
N ARG A 17 -12.82 -24.39 -6.65
CA ARG A 17 -13.89 -24.53 -7.63
C ARG A 17 -15.27 -24.37 -6.97
N GLU A 18 -15.44 -24.92 -5.77
CA GLU A 18 -16.71 -24.89 -5.07
C GLU A 18 -17.06 -23.47 -4.62
N SER A 19 -16.07 -22.72 -4.12
CA SER A 19 -16.27 -21.31 -3.79
C SER A 19 -16.76 -20.47 -4.96
N VAL A 20 -16.30 -20.73 -6.20
CA VAL A 20 -16.76 -19.99 -7.38
C VAL A 20 -18.23 -20.27 -7.68
N PHE A 21 -18.68 -21.50 -7.49
CA PHE A 21 -20.08 -21.85 -7.71
C PHE A 21 -21.02 -21.26 -6.66
N VAL A 22 -20.62 -21.25 -5.38
CA VAL A 22 -21.40 -20.64 -4.29
C VAL A 22 -21.60 -19.14 -4.56
N ASP A 23 -20.52 -18.43 -4.91
CA ASP A 23 -20.60 -16.99 -5.22
C ASP A 23 -21.50 -16.71 -6.46
N LEU A 24 -21.49 -17.64 -7.43
CA LEU A 24 -22.34 -17.63 -8.62
C LEU A 24 -23.82 -17.76 -8.26
N GLU A 25 -24.15 -18.71 -7.38
CA GLU A 25 -25.50 -18.93 -6.87
C GLU A 25 -26.02 -17.69 -6.16
N GLU A 26 -25.24 -17.10 -5.23
CA GLU A 26 -25.62 -15.87 -4.51
C GLU A 26 -25.85 -14.67 -5.44
N ALA A 27 -24.99 -14.50 -6.44
CA ALA A 27 -25.15 -13.42 -7.41
C ALA A 27 -26.37 -13.63 -8.32
N MET A 28 -26.69 -14.90 -8.65
CA MET A 28 -27.88 -15.24 -9.40
C MET A 28 -29.15 -15.03 -8.58
N VAL A 29 -29.16 -15.33 -7.27
CA VAL A 29 -30.26 -14.99 -6.36
C VAL A 29 -30.58 -13.50 -6.45
N SER A 30 -29.56 -12.64 -6.39
CA SER A 30 -29.73 -11.18 -6.50
C SER A 30 -30.32 -10.76 -7.85
N ALA A 31 -29.92 -11.42 -8.94
CA ALA A 31 -30.43 -11.13 -10.28
C ALA A 31 -31.88 -11.62 -10.48
N VAL A 32 -32.21 -12.82 -9.97
CA VAL A 32 -33.57 -13.39 -9.99
C VAL A 32 -34.50 -12.53 -9.13
N ARG A 33 -34.07 -12.11 -7.94
CA ARG A 33 -34.83 -11.22 -7.06
C ARG A 33 -35.21 -9.91 -7.73
N LYS A 34 -34.31 -9.32 -8.52
CA LYS A 34 -34.59 -8.08 -9.26
C LYS A 34 -35.63 -8.25 -10.37
N HIS A 35 -35.74 -9.45 -10.95
CA HIS A 35 -36.65 -9.73 -12.07
C HIS A 35 -38.01 -10.34 -11.65
N PHE A 36 -38.04 -11.14 -10.58
CA PHE A 36 -39.19 -11.96 -10.19
C PHE A 36 -39.68 -11.72 -8.74
N GLY A 37 -38.93 -10.94 -7.95
CA GLY A 37 -39.20 -10.71 -6.54
C GLY A 37 -40.07 -9.48 -6.28
N GLU A 38 -41.09 -9.65 -5.45
CA GLU A 38 -41.54 -8.61 -4.51
C GLU A 38 -40.61 -8.66 -3.28
N SER A 39 -40.61 -7.62 -2.46
CA SER A 39 -39.55 -7.38 -1.45
C SER A 39 -39.39 -8.46 -0.35
N GLU A 40 -40.25 -9.47 -0.27
CA GLU A 40 -40.27 -10.48 0.80
C GLU A 40 -40.15 -11.96 0.36
N SER A 41 -40.04 -12.27 -0.95
CA SER A 41 -39.99 -13.67 -1.41
C SER A 41 -38.64 -14.36 -1.11
N GLU A 42 -38.68 -15.62 -0.65
CA GLU A 42 -37.48 -16.44 -0.50
C GLU A 42 -37.06 -16.99 -1.88
N ILE A 43 -35.82 -16.69 -2.29
CA ILE A 43 -35.28 -17.10 -3.59
C ILE A 43 -34.03 -17.93 -3.35
N VAL A 44 -34.03 -19.14 -3.90
CA VAL A 44 -32.90 -20.07 -3.86
C VAL A 44 -32.47 -20.37 -5.29
N VAL A 45 -31.17 -20.30 -5.56
CA VAL A 45 -30.59 -20.70 -6.84
C VAL A 45 -29.54 -21.77 -6.57
N ASN A 46 -29.63 -22.88 -7.29
CA ASN A 46 -28.67 -23.99 -7.23
C ASN A 46 -28.12 -24.26 -8.64
N ILE A 47 -26.83 -24.55 -8.74
CA ILE A 47 -26.13 -24.87 -9.98
C ILE A 47 -25.58 -26.29 -9.86
N ASP A 48 -26.02 -27.17 -10.74
CA ASP A 48 -25.46 -28.52 -10.83
C ASP A 48 -23.97 -28.45 -11.22
N ARG A 49 -23.11 -29.02 -10.38
CA ARG A 49 -21.64 -28.95 -10.52
C ARG A 49 -21.10 -29.76 -11.70
N ALA A 50 -21.86 -30.74 -12.19
CA ALA A 50 -21.47 -31.60 -13.30
C ALA A 50 -22.01 -31.06 -14.64
N THR A 51 -23.27 -30.61 -14.66
CA THR A 51 -23.94 -30.18 -15.90
C THR A 51 -23.91 -28.67 -16.11
N GLY A 52 -23.80 -27.90 -15.03
CA GLY A 52 -23.94 -26.44 -15.03
C GLY A 52 -25.38 -25.96 -15.18
N GLN A 53 -26.35 -26.87 -15.02
CA GLN A 53 -27.76 -26.52 -15.06
C GLN A 53 -28.11 -25.72 -13.82
N VAL A 54 -28.68 -24.53 -14.05
CA VAL A 54 -29.17 -23.67 -12.99
C VAL A 54 -30.61 -24.10 -12.68
N ASN A 55 -30.97 -24.16 -11.40
CA ASN A 55 -32.34 -24.33 -10.92
C ASN A 55 -32.63 -23.18 -9.95
N ALA A 56 -33.76 -22.48 -10.14
CA ALA A 56 -34.17 -21.41 -9.26
C ALA A 56 -35.56 -21.71 -8.68
N PHE A 57 -35.74 -21.40 -7.40
CA PHE A 57 -36.97 -21.59 -6.67
C PHE A 57 -37.37 -20.27 -6.00
N LYS A 58 -38.66 -19.93 -6.08
CA LYS A 58 -39.29 -18.83 -5.33
C LYS A 58 -40.32 -19.45 -4.40
N ASP A 59 -40.16 -19.31 -3.09
CA ASP A 59 -41.08 -19.86 -2.09
C ASP A 59 -41.38 -21.37 -2.32
N ASN A 60 -40.34 -22.14 -2.65
CA ASN A 60 -40.37 -23.55 -3.09
C ASN A 60 -41.03 -23.85 -4.46
N GLU A 61 -41.51 -22.85 -5.20
CA GLU A 61 -41.99 -23.03 -6.57
C GLU A 61 -40.87 -22.86 -7.59
N ALA A 62 -40.75 -23.79 -8.53
CA ALA A 62 -39.72 -23.76 -9.57
C ALA A 62 -39.96 -22.58 -10.54
N ILE A 63 -38.91 -21.79 -10.76
CA ILE A 63 -38.92 -20.66 -11.70
C ILE A 63 -38.30 -21.11 -13.02
N ASP A 64 -38.95 -20.75 -14.13
CA ASP A 64 -38.35 -20.92 -15.44
C ASP A 64 -37.26 -19.86 -15.68
N ILE A 65 -36.03 -20.25 -15.37
CA ILE A 65 -34.82 -19.46 -15.60
C ILE A 65 -34.52 -19.18 -17.08
N SER A 66 -35.18 -19.84 -18.04
CA SER A 66 -35.00 -19.51 -19.48
C SER A 66 -35.47 -18.08 -19.79
N GLN A 67 -36.43 -17.57 -19.01
CA GLN A 67 -36.93 -16.20 -19.10
C GLN A 67 -35.89 -15.14 -18.71
N LEU A 68 -34.83 -15.53 -17.99
CA LEU A 68 -33.71 -14.64 -17.64
C LEU A 68 -32.76 -14.38 -18.82
N GLY A 69 -32.88 -15.11 -19.93
CA GLY A 69 -32.06 -14.91 -21.13
C GLY A 69 -30.56 -14.97 -20.85
N ARG A 70 -29.85 -13.85 -21.04
CA ARG A 70 -28.37 -13.76 -20.92
C ARG A 70 -27.85 -13.50 -19.50
N ILE A 71 -28.75 -13.30 -18.53
CA ILE A 71 -28.39 -12.92 -17.16
C ILE A 71 -27.42 -13.92 -16.51
N PRO A 72 -27.61 -15.26 -16.58
CA PRO A 72 -26.69 -16.21 -15.95
C PRO A 72 -25.23 -16.05 -16.40
N ALA A 73 -25.01 -15.84 -17.70
CA ALA A 73 -23.67 -15.66 -18.26
C ALA A 73 -23.03 -14.31 -17.87
N GLN A 74 -23.82 -13.24 -17.79
CA GLN A 74 -23.33 -11.93 -17.33
C GLN A 74 -23.02 -11.93 -15.83
N THR A 75 -23.88 -12.56 -15.02
CA THR A 75 -23.67 -12.74 -13.59
C THR A 75 -22.43 -13.56 -13.32
N ALA A 76 -22.23 -14.67 -14.04
CA ALA A 76 -21.00 -15.47 -13.97
C ALA A 76 -19.74 -14.66 -14.21
N LYS A 77 -19.75 -13.83 -15.27
CA LYS A 77 -18.64 -12.93 -15.58
C LYS A 77 -18.42 -11.90 -14.47
N GLN A 78 -19.48 -11.36 -13.88
CA GLN A 78 -19.37 -10.36 -12.83
C GLN A 78 -18.82 -10.93 -11.52
N VAL A 79 -19.31 -12.11 -11.11
CA VAL A 79 -18.79 -12.86 -9.96
C VAL A 79 -17.32 -13.20 -10.16
N MET A 80 -16.94 -13.65 -11.34
CA MET A 80 -15.55 -13.90 -11.70
C MET A 80 -14.67 -12.66 -11.49
N ILE A 81 -15.11 -11.50 -11.99
CA ILE A 81 -14.36 -10.25 -11.82
C ILE A 81 -14.25 -9.86 -10.34
N GLN A 82 -15.31 -10.07 -9.56
CA GLN A 82 -15.30 -9.76 -8.13
C GLN A 82 -14.37 -10.68 -7.34
N LYS A 83 -14.36 -11.99 -7.63
CA LYS A 83 -13.47 -12.94 -6.97
C LYS A 83 -12.01 -12.68 -7.28
N ILE A 84 -11.70 -12.43 -8.56
CA ILE A 84 -10.34 -12.02 -8.99
C ILE A 84 -9.88 -10.79 -8.22
N ARG A 85 -10.75 -9.79 -8.06
CA ARG A 85 -10.44 -8.59 -7.29
C ARG A 85 -10.28 -8.89 -5.80
N ALA A 86 -11.07 -9.79 -5.23
CA ALA A 86 -10.95 -10.17 -3.83
C ALA A 86 -9.58 -10.83 -3.56
N ASP A 87 -9.20 -11.82 -4.35
CA ASP A 87 -7.93 -12.54 -4.16
C ASP A 87 -6.72 -11.64 -4.44
N GLU A 88 -6.79 -10.77 -5.47
CA GLU A 88 -5.74 -9.77 -5.72
C GLU A 88 -5.58 -8.84 -4.51
N ARG A 89 -6.68 -8.40 -3.88
CA ARG A 89 -6.60 -7.57 -2.67
C ARG A 89 -5.96 -8.31 -1.51
N ASP A 90 -6.37 -9.53 -1.22
CA ASP A 90 -5.86 -10.29 -0.08
C ASP A 90 -4.36 -10.53 -0.23
N SER A 91 -3.91 -10.87 -1.44
CA SER A 91 -2.48 -10.99 -1.77
C SER A 91 -1.72 -9.68 -1.60
N ILE A 92 -2.25 -8.56 -2.10
CA ILE A 92 -1.61 -7.24 -1.97
C ILE A 92 -1.55 -6.82 -0.51
N TYR A 93 -2.62 -7.02 0.26
CA TYR A 93 -2.66 -6.68 1.67
C TYR A 93 -1.61 -7.49 2.47
N ALA A 94 -1.58 -8.81 2.28
CA ALA A 94 -0.64 -9.70 2.95
C ALA A 94 0.83 -9.33 2.64
N GLU A 95 1.13 -8.92 1.40
CA GLU A 95 2.47 -8.45 1.02
C GLU A 95 2.81 -7.12 1.72
N PHE A 96 1.96 -6.11 1.57
CA PHE A 96 2.32 -4.74 1.96
C PHE A 96 2.23 -4.49 3.47
N VAL A 97 1.39 -5.23 4.20
CA VAL A 97 1.29 -5.08 5.67
C VAL A 97 2.61 -5.42 6.35
N GLN A 98 3.34 -6.41 5.82
CA GLN A 98 4.66 -6.83 6.33
C GLN A 98 5.75 -5.79 6.03
N ARG A 99 5.56 -5.01 4.98
CA ARG A 99 6.50 -3.99 4.49
C ARG A 99 6.24 -2.59 5.06
N LYS A 100 5.32 -2.48 6.01
CA LYS A 100 5.01 -1.20 6.68
C LYS A 100 6.28 -0.63 7.33
N GLY A 101 6.56 0.64 7.05
CA GLY A 101 7.75 1.34 7.51
C GLY A 101 9.00 1.13 6.65
N GLU A 102 8.91 0.43 5.52
CA GLU A 102 9.97 0.35 4.52
C GLU A 102 9.89 1.48 3.49
N ILE A 103 11.01 1.75 2.82
CA ILE A 103 11.03 2.60 1.63
C ILE A 103 10.63 1.77 0.41
N ILE A 104 9.75 2.34 -0.40
CA ILE A 104 9.42 1.84 -1.73
C ILE A 104 9.64 2.92 -2.78
N SER A 105 10.10 2.51 -3.95
CA SER A 105 10.22 3.36 -5.13
C SER A 105 9.00 3.16 -6.03
N GLY A 106 8.44 4.25 -6.54
CA GLY A 106 7.33 4.20 -7.48
C GLY A 106 7.40 5.31 -8.53
N SER A 107 6.49 5.28 -9.48
CA SER A 107 6.32 6.35 -10.48
C SER A 107 5.03 7.11 -10.27
N VAL A 108 5.10 8.43 -10.37
CA VAL A 108 3.95 9.31 -10.21
C VAL A 108 2.99 9.10 -11.36
N VAL A 109 1.71 8.90 -11.04
CA VAL A 109 0.67 8.76 -12.06
C VAL A 109 -0.04 10.09 -12.26
N ARG A 110 -0.67 10.59 -11.19
CA ARG A 110 -1.54 11.77 -11.21
C ARG A 110 -1.82 12.29 -9.80
N TYR A 111 -2.45 13.46 -9.73
CA TYR A 111 -3.07 13.97 -8.50
C TYR A 111 -4.59 13.76 -8.57
N GLU A 112 -5.18 13.27 -7.48
CA GLU A 112 -6.63 13.12 -7.30
C GLU A 112 -7.07 13.81 -6.01
N GLY A 113 -7.83 14.90 -6.11
CA GLY A 113 -8.28 15.66 -4.94
C GLY A 113 -7.13 16.14 -4.03
N GLY A 114 -5.94 16.38 -4.60
CA GLY A 114 -4.72 16.73 -3.87
C GLY A 114 -3.94 15.54 -3.30
N THR A 115 -4.45 14.31 -3.38
CA THR A 115 -3.70 13.08 -3.09
C THR A 115 -2.84 12.72 -4.28
N LEU A 116 -1.57 12.43 -4.05
CA LEU A 116 -0.65 11.98 -5.10
C LEU A 116 -0.78 10.45 -5.26
N ILE A 117 -1.06 10.02 -6.49
CA ILE A 117 -1.16 8.60 -6.84
C ILE A 117 0.18 8.15 -7.41
N VAL A 118 0.73 7.10 -6.82
CA VAL A 118 2.04 6.55 -7.16
C VAL A 118 1.87 5.09 -7.56
N ASN A 119 2.34 4.73 -8.73
CA ASN A 119 2.41 3.36 -9.20
C ASN A 119 3.61 2.65 -8.54
N LEU A 120 3.34 1.58 -7.79
CA LEU A 120 4.34 0.79 -7.06
C LEU A 120 4.74 -0.50 -7.79
N SER A 121 3.85 -1.05 -8.62
CA SER A 121 4.05 -2.29 -9.37
C SER A 121 3.05 -2.37 -10.54
N HIS A 122 3.10 -3.42 -11.38
CA HIS A 122 2.25 -3.52 -12.57
C HIS A 122 0.73 -3.31 -12.36
N ARG A 123 0.20 -3.48 -11.13
CA ARG A 123 -1.22 -3.28 -10.79
C ARG A 123 -1.48 -2.65 -9.41
N THR A 124 -0.45 -2.21 -8.70
CA THR A 124 -0.61 -1.71 -7.33
C THR A 124 -0.32 -0.22 -7.27
N GLU A 125 -1.34 0.57 -6.90
CA GLU A 125 -1.22 1.99 -6.65
C GLU A 125 -1.10 2.26 -5.14
N GLY A 126 -0.22 3.19 -4.78
CA GLY A 126 -0.12 3.79 -3.47
C GLY A 126 -0.62 5.23 -3.48
N PHE A 127 -1.10 5.68 -2.33
CA PHE A 127 -1.77 6.95 -2.15
C PHE A 127 -0.99 7.77 -1.13
N MET A 128 -0.53 8.96 -1.52
CA MET A 128 0.14 9.89 -0.62
C MET A 128 -0.78 11.10 -0.37
N PRO A 129 -1.52 11.12 0.75
CA PRO A 129 -2.40 12.25 1.10
C PRO A 129 -1.62 13.57 1.19
N LYS A 130 -2.31 14.70 1.07
CA LYS A 130 -1.69 16.03 1.10
C LYS A 130 -0.84 16.28 2.36
N GLY A 131 -1.27 15.79 3.53
CA GLY A 131 -0.51 15.90 4.78
C GLY A 131 0.75 15.03 4.85
N GLU A 132 0.84 14.03 3.97
CA GLU A 132 1.98 13.10 3.87
C GLU A 132 2.95 13.47 2.73
N GLN A 133 2.66 14.56 2.01
CA GLN A 133 3.51 15.15 0.98
C GLN A 133 4.35 16.27 1.56
N ILE A 134 5.61 16.38 1.13
CA ILE A 134 6.48 17.50 1.51
C ILE A 134 5.94 18.79 0.87
N MET A 135 5.67 19.80 1.67
CA MET A 135 5.13 21.07 1.19
C MET A 135 6.10 21.75 0.20
N GLY A 136 5.56 22.25 -0.90
CA GLY A 136 6.34 22.94 -1.95
C GLY A 136 6.97 22.00 -2.99
N GLN A 137 6.98 20.68 -2.78
CA GLN A 137 7.34 19.74 -3.83
C GLN A 137 6.20 19.58 -4.83
N THR A 138 6.52 19.60 -6.12
CA THR A 138 5.58 19.27 -7.19
C THR A 138 6.18 18.15 -8.00
N HIS A 139 5.40 17.08 -8.18
CA HIS A 139 5.84 15.93 -8.95
C HIS A 139 5.16 15.91 -10.32
N ARG A 140 5.91 15.50 -11.35
CA ARG A 140 5.39 15.34 -12.70
C ARG A 140 4.95 13.90 -12.94
N PRO A 141 3.95 13.65 -13.80
CA PRO A 141 3.64 12.29 -14.25
C PRO A 141 4.88 11.57 -14.77
N SER A 142 4.98 10.28 -14.47
CA SER A 142 6.10 9.38 -14.77
C SER A 142 7.41 9.67 -14.02
N GLU A 143 7.46 10.72 -13.20
CA GLU A 143 8.59 10.96 -12.30
C GLU A 143 8.73 9.82 -11.30
N ARG A 144 9.96 9.34 -11.06
CA ARG A 144 10.22 8.33 -10.03
C ARG A 144 10.55 8.99 -8.72
N LEU A 145 9.96 8.50 -7.64
CA LEU A 145 10.23 8.97 -6.29
C LEU A 145 10.29 7.81 -5.31
N ARG A 146 11.00 8.03 -4.19
CA ARG A 146 10.99 7.14 -3.02
C ARG A 146 9.99 7.63 -1.99
N CYS A 147 9.39 6.72 -1.25
CA CYS A 147 8.46 7.07 -0.18
C CYS A 147 8.41 5.96 0.86
N LEU A 148 8.00 6.30 2.07
CA LEU A 148 7.75 5.36 3.15
C LEU A 148 6.35 4.74 2.96
N ILE A 149 6.23 3.42 3.15
CA ILE A 149 4.93 2.78 3.36
C ILE A 149 4.47 3.14 4.78
N LEU A 150 3.60 4.13 4.91
CA LEU A 150 3.13 4.61 6.21
C LEU A 150 2.13 3.65 6.84
N ASP A 151 1.16 3.19 6.06
CA ASP A 151 0.09 2.32 6.53
C ASP A 151 -0.54 1.54 5.39
N VAL A 152 -1.21 0.43 5.72
CA VAL A 152 -1.92 -0.41 4.73
C VAL A 152 -3.28 -0.74 5.31
N LYS A 153 -4.33 -0.28 4.64
CA LYS A 153 -5.72 -0.44 5.10
C LYS A 153 -6.54 -1.22 4.09
N GLU A 154 -7.36 -2.14 4.59
CA GLU A 154 -8.41 -2.75 3.80
C GLU A 154 -9.59 -1.79 3.68
N SER A 155 -10.11 -1.66 2.46
CA SER A 155 -11.37 -0.97 2.18
C SER A 155 -12.26 -1.95 1.41
N SER A 156 -13.58 -1.75 1.49
CA SER A 156 -14.60 -2.59 0.84
C SER A 156 -14.28 -2.99 -0.61
N ASN A 157 -13.62 -2.13 -1.39
CA ASN A 157 -13.33 -2.37 -2.80
C ASN A 157 -11.84 -2.37 -3.19
N GLN A 158 -10.92 -1.99 -2.30
CA GLN A 158 -9.48 -1.92 -2.63
C GLN A 158 -8.60 -1.93 -1.37
N VAL A 159 -7.36 -2.41 -1.50
CA VAL A 159 -6.32 -2.17 -0.49
C VAL A 159 -5.77 -0.76 -0.68
N LYS A 160 -5.73 0.01 0.40
CA LYS A 160 -5.18 1.37 0.43
C LYS A 160 -3.80 1.34 1.05
N ILE A 161 -2.76 1.41 0.20
CA ILE A 161 -1.37 1.58 0.63
C ILE A 161 -1.13 3.08 0.78
N ILE A 162 -1.03 3.53 2.02
CA ILE A 162 -0.79 4.93 2.37
C ILE A 162 0.72 5.16 2.40
N LEU A 163 1.17 6.11 1.60
CA LEU A 163 2.57 6.50 1.47
C LEU A 163 2.84 7.80 2.21
N SER A 164 4.09 8.01 2.60
CA SER A 164 4.55 9.26 3.21
C SER A 164 5.96 9.64 2.80
N ARG A 165 6.17 10.94 2.61
CA ARG A 165 7.49 11.58 2.54
C ARG A 165 7.75 12.54 3.70
N THR A 166 6.75 12.84 4.53
CA THR A 166 6.86 13.73 5.70
C THR A 166 7.21 12.99 6.99
N HIS A 167 6.86 11.71 7.10
CA HIS A 167 7.06 10.95 8.32
C HIS A 167 8.55 10.82 8.71
N PRO A 168 8.94 10.97 10.00
CA PRO A 168 10.33 10.88 10.45
C PRO A 168 11.07 9.58 10.07
N ASN A 169 10.35 8.45 10.03
CA ASN A 169 10.94 7.17 9.63
C ASN A 169 11.44 7.18 8.18
N PHE A 170 10.90 8.04 7.30
CA PHE A 170 11.44 8.18 5.96
C PHE A 170 12.91 8.63 5.99
N ILE A 171 13.25 9.58 6.88
CA ILE A 171 14.64 10.02 7.08
C ILE A 171 15.49 8.88 7.61
N ARG A 172 15.03 8.16 8.65
CA ARG A 172 15.77 7.03 9.23
C ARG A 172 16.13 5.99 8.16
N ARG A 173 15.17 5.62 7.32
CA ARG A 173 15.38 4.67 6.22
C ARG A 173 16.30 5.22 5.12
N LEU A 174 16.24 6.51 4.80
CA LEU A 174 17.17 7.12 3.85
C LEU A 174 18.61 7.08 4.38
N PHE A 175 18.81 7.35 5.67
CA PHE A 175 20.12 7.21 6.32
C PHE A 175 20.61 5.76 6.33
N GLU A 176 19.75 4.79 6.62
CA GLU A 176 20.08 3.36 6.54
C GLU A 176 20.55 2.96 5.12
N LEU A 177 19.95 3.52 4.06
CA LEU A 177 20.35 3.24 2.68
C LEU A 177 21.65 3.93 2.27
N GLU A 178 21.91 5.14 2.77
CA GLU A 178 23.04 5.98 2.34
C GLU A 178 24.31 5.76 3.18
N VAL A 179 24.16 5.35 4.45
CA VAL A 179 25.25 5.23 5.43
C VAL A 179 25.40 3.77 5.86
N PRO A 180 26.39 3.02 5.32
CA PRO A 180 26.62 1.61 5.63
C PRO A 180 26.75 1.33 7.13
N GLU A 181 27.40 2.23 7.87
CA GLU A 181 27.62 2.10 9.30
C GLU A 181 26.30 2.11 10.11
N ILE A 182 25.24 2.74 9.59
CA ILE A 182 23.89 2.68 10.19
C ILE A 182 23.22 1.34 9.85
N ALA A 183 23.35 0.87 8.60
CA ALA A 183 22.80 -0.43 8.18
C ALA A 183 23.43 -1.59 8.96
N GLU A 184 24.73 -1.52 9.22
CA GLU A 184 25.50 -2.48 10.01
C GLU A 184 25.32 -2.30 11.53
N LYS A 185 24.52 -1.32 11.96
CA LYS A 185 24.25 -0.98 13.37
C LYS A 185 25.48 -0.57 14.17
N ILE A 186 26.54 -0.10 13.50
CA ILE A 186 27.70 0.52 14.16
C ILE A 186 27.32 1.90 14.69
N ILE A 187 26.52 2.65 13.90
CA ILE A 187 25.97 3.95 14.27
C ILE A 187 24.46 3.81 14.46
N GLU A 188 23.95 4.42 15.52
CA GLU A 188 22.52 4.48 15.82
C GLU A 188 21.99 5.92 15.76
N ILE A 189 20.84 6.10 15.11
CA ILE A 189 20.06 7.34 15.19
C ILE A 189 19.24 7.33 16.49
N ARG A 190 19.74 8.01 17.52
CA ARG A 190 19.13 8.04 18.85
C ARG A 190 17.87 8.91 18.90
N VAL A 191 17.94 10.13 18.35
CA VAL A 191 16.79 11.03 18.30
C VAL A 191 16.71 11.74 16.96
N LEU A 192 15.49 12.09 16.56
CA LEU A 192 15.23 12.81 15.34
C LEU A 192 14.05 13.75 15.54
N ALA A 193 14.24 15.02 15.18
CA ALA A 193 13.18 16.03 15.14
C ALA A 193 13.11 16.60 13.72
N ARG A 194 11.92 16.62 13.13
CA ARG A 194 11.72 16.94 11.71
C ARG A 194 10.57 17.91 11.50
N GLU A 195 10.86 18.95 10.73
CA GLU A 195 9.91 19.79 10.02
C GLU A 195 10.07 19.50 8.53
N ALA A 196 9.18 18.64 8.00
CA ALA A 196 9.33 18.09 6.65
C ALA A 196 9.39 19.18 5.57
N GLY A 197 10.38 19.08 4.68
CA GLY A 197 10.66 20.05 3.63
C GLY A 197 11.44 21.28 4.07
N TYR A 198 11.66 21.46 5.38
CA TYR A 198 12.35 22.62 5.91
C TYR A 198 13.66 22.25 6.61
N ARG A 199 13.56 21.53 7.73
CA ARG A 199 14.72 21.18 8.55
C ARG A 199 14.50 19.91 9.35
N THR A 200 15.51 19.06 9.38
CA THR A 200 15.61 17.91 10.26
C THR A 200 16.88 17.97 11.09
N LYS A 201 16.77 17.75 12.40
CA LYS A 201 17.90 17.52 13.30
C LYS A 201 17.96 16.05 13.68
N VAL A 202 19.15 15.47 13.55
CA VAL A 202 19.40 14.04 13.83
C VAL A 202 20.55 13.93 14.83
N ALA A 203 20.31 13.27 15.97
CA ALA A 203 21.37 12.94 16.91
C ALA A 203 21.80 11.48 16.73
N VAL A 204 23.09 11.28 16.51
CA VAL A 204 23.70 9.97 16.23
C VAL A 204 24.73 9.61 17.29
N ALA A 205 24.79 8.33 17.65
CA ALA A 205 25.80 7.74 18.51
C ALA A 205 26.51 6.61 17.77
N SER A 206 27.80 6.40 18.05
CA SER A 206 28.52 5.22 17.58
C SER A 206 28.65 4.21 18.73
N LEU A 207 28.49 2.93 18.43
CA LEU A 207 28.81 1.82 19.34
C LEU A 207 30.31 1.49 19.31
N ASP A 208 31.04 1.93 18.28
CA ASP A 208 32.49 1.83 18.18
C ASP A 208 33.13 3.22 18.39
N GLU A 209 33.95 3.36 19.42
CA GLU A 209 34.65 4.60 19.75
C GLU A 209 35.62 5.08 18.66
N LYS A 210 36.06 4.17 17.78
CA LYS A 210 36.95 4.49 16.66
C LYS A 210 36.21 5.09 15.46
N VAL A 211 34.89 5.01 15.45
CA VAL A 211 34.06 5.49 14.35
C VAL A 211 33.44 6.83 14.75
N ASP A 212 33.71 7.87 13.97
CA ASP A 212 33.04 9.16 14.14
C ASP A 212 31.63 9.13 13.52
N PRO A 213 30.56 9.18 14.33
CA PRO A 213 29.21 9.02 13.82
C PRO A 213 28.75 10.21 12.97
N VAL A 214 29.26 11.42 13.23
CA VAL A 214 28.89 12.61 12.45
C VAL A 214 29.59 12.57 11.09
N GLY A 215 30.91 12.39 11.08
CA GLY A 215 31.70 12.30 9.86
C GLY A 215 31.26 11.17 8.93
N ALA A 216 30.94 10.00 9.47
CA ALA A 216 30.44 8.86 8.69
C ALA A 216 29.09 9.17 8.00
N CYS A 217 28.17 9.85 8.70
CA CYS A 217 26.88 10.23 8.13
C CYS A 217 27.00 11.36 7.09
N VAL A 218 27.92 12.31 7.30
CA VAL A 218 28.18 13.42 6.37
C VAL A 218 28.86 12.91 5.10
N GLY A 219 29.83 12.01 5.24
CA GLY A 219 30.64 11.50 4.14
C GLY A 219 31.68 12.52 3.65
N VAL A 220 32.48 12.10 2.66
CA VAL A 220 33.55 12.95 2.11
C VAL A 220 32.95 14.21 1.48
N ARG A 221 33.31 15.38 2.04
CA ARG A 221 32.78 16.69 1.62
C ARG A 221 31.24 16.77 1.66
N GLY A 222 30.58 16.01 2.54
CA GLY A 222 29.11 16.05 2.66
C GLY A 222 28.37 15.29 1.56
N SER A 223 29.02 14.41 0.82
CA SER A 223 28.39 13.71 -0.32
C SER A 223 27.15 12.90 0.08
N ARG A 224 27.24 12.13 1.18
CA ARG A 224 26.16 11.25 1.66
C ARG A 224 24.95 12.06 2.11
N ILE A 225 25.17 13.03 3.00
CA ILE A 225 24.08 13.90 3.48
C ILE A 225 23.45 14.70 2.34
N LYS A 226 24.24 15.15 1.36
CA LYS A 226 23.73 15.87 0.19
C LYS A 226 22.76 15.02 -0.62
N ASN A 227 23.04 13.74 -0.85
CA ASN A 227 22.14 12.84 -1.57
C ASN A 227 20.77 12.72 -0.87
N ILE A 228 20.76 12.68 0.47
CA ILE A 228 19.52 12.65 1.26
C ILE A 228 18.79 14.00 1.17
N VAL A 229 19.51 15.13 1.29
CA VAL A 229 18.94 16.48 1.15
C VAL A 229 18.30 16.67 -0.22
N ASP A 230 18.97 16.23 -1.29
CA ASP A 230 18.48 16.32 -2.66
C ASP A 230 17.24 15.45 -2.86
N GLU A 231 17.21 14.23 -2.31
CA GLU A 231 16.02 13.35 -2.30
C GLU A 231 14.82 14.01 -1.60
N LEU A 232 15.06 14.83 -0.58
CA LEU A 232 14.04 15.56 0.16
C LEU A 232 13.73 16.94 -0.41
N GLY A 233 14.23 17.26 -1.61
CA GLY A 233 13.98 18.53 -2.29
C GLY A 233 14.54 19.74 -1.55
N GLY A 234 15.71 19.59 -0.91
CA GLY A 234 16.44 20.68 -0.27
C GLY A 234 16.14 20.87 1.22
N GLU A 235 15.46 19.93 1.87
CA GLU A 235 15.28 19.91 3.34
C GLU A 235 16.65 19.96 4.03
N LYS A 236 16.88 20.93 4.92
CA LYS A 236 18.18 21.07 5.61
C LYS A 236 18.34 20.00 6.68
N ILE A 237 19.44 19.28 6.68
CA ILE A 237 19.71 18.26 7.70
C ILE A 237 20.91 18.66 8.54
N ASP A 238 20.71 18.79 9.85
CA ASP A 238 21.79 18.97 10.82
C ASP A 238 22.02 17.66 11.57
N ILE A 239 23.25 17.16 11.53
CA ILE A 239 23.66 15.94 12.22
C ILE A 239 24.51 16.33 13.43
N VAL A 240 24.11 15.87 14.60
CA VAL A 240 24.77 16.21 15.87
C VAL A 240 25.16 14.94 16.63
N ARG A 241 26.19 15.03 17.46
CA ARG A 241 26.60 13.92 18.32
C ARG A 241 25.62 13.78 19.48
N TRP A 242 25.06 12.58 19.65
CA TRP A 242 24.30 12.23 20.84
C TRP A 242 25.20 12.16 22.07
N ASN A 243 24.67 12.55 23.22
CA ASN A 243 25.33 12.39 24.51
C ASN A 243 24.28 12.07 25.58
N GLU A 244 24.61 11.18 26.51
CA GLU A 244 23.74 10.85 27.64
C GLU A 244 23.57 12.03 28.61
N SER A 245 24.57 12.92 28.70
CA SER A 245 24.44 14.18 29.42
C SER A 245 23.56 15.14 28.64
N SER A 246 22.42 15.49 29.24
CA SER A 246 21.47 16.45 28.67
C SER A 246 22.08 17.81 28.41
N GLN A 247 23.02 18.27 29.26
CA GLN A 247 23.71 19.56 29.08
C GLN A 247 24.52 19.56 27.77
N VAL A 248 25.26 18.49 27.50
CA VAL A 248 26.06 18.35 26.28
C VAL A 248 25.16 18.18 25.06
N LEU A 249 24.11 17.36 25.17
CA LEU A 249 23.17 17.13 24.09
C LEU A 249 22.42 18.41 23.69
N VAL A 250 21.98 19.22 24.66
CA VAL A 250 21.28 20.50 24.39
C VAL A 250 22.19 21.47 23.67
N ALA A 251 23.44 21.62 24.12
CA ALA A 251 24.44 22.46 23.44
C ALA A 251 24.67 21.99 21.98
N ASN A 252 24.82 20.68 21.77
CA ASN A 252 24.97 20.10 20.44
C ASN A 252 23.74 20.34 19.56
N ALA A 253 22.53 20.17 20.10
CA ALA A 253 21.28 20.35 19.35
C ALA A 253 21.07 21.79 18.85
N LEU A 254 21.62 22.78 19.55
CA LEU A 254 21.53 24.19 19.20
C LEU A 254 22.51 24.59 18.08
N MET A 255 23.45 23.74 17.70
CA MET A 255 24.31 23.98 16.53
C MET A 255 23.45 24.24 15.27
N PRO A 256 23.84 25.20 14.40
CA PRO A 256 25.11 25.95 14.39
C PRO A 256 25.12 27.22 15.25
N ALA A 257 24.06 27.53 16.01
CA ALA A 257 24.09 28.66 16.92
C ALA A 257 25.11 28.41 18.04
N LYS A 258 25.87 29.45 18.40
CA LYS A 258 26.81 29.39 19.54
C LYS A 258 26.03 29.64 20.83
N VAL A 259 26.27 28.80 21.84
CA VAL A 259 25.62 28.81 23.15
C VAL A 259 26.69 28.77 24.22
#